data_AF-A0A2T6L1Z8-F1
#
_entry.id   AF-A0A2T6L1Z8-F1
#
_cell.length_a   1.000
_cell.length_b   1.000
_cell.length_c   1.000
_cell.angle_alpha   90.00
_cell.angle_beta   90.00
_cell.angle_gamma   90.00
#
_symmetry.space_group_name_H-M   'P 1'
#
loop_
_entity.id
_entity.type
_entity.pdbx_description
1 polymer ?
#
loop_
_entity_poly.entity_id
_entity_poly.type
_entity_poly.pdbx_seq_one_letter_code
_entity_poly.pdbx_strand_id
1 'polypeptide(L)'
;MRWNGQAITHDDGALPGLELPGLRTAGLLRTVRSPDFAGVTFHEVLAKSALSKVPAASQMPFRWTVNPYRGCSHACTYCVDPSTLVLMADGGQKAIRDIVVGDRIVGTKRDGAYRRYVETEVQAHWGTTKHAYRVTLEDGTEIVASGDHRFLTERGWKYVAPLPSGERQRSYLTTNNQLQGFGQGMVAEAYTSPPESRLKIIGAAVKTSLSLRIVSVENLGTDSEMVDITTGTGDFIANGVISHNCFARPTHEYLDLDAGHDFDSQVVVKVNADQVLRAELAKPSWTHEPVALGTNTDPYQRAEGRYKLMPGIISALADSGTPFSILTKGTLLRRDLPLLTRAAEKVDVGLGVSLAFADSPAGKELQHAVEPGTPSPRARLDLIRAIRAAGLPCGVMVAPVLPWLTDYLAHLERLLDALVDAGATGVTVLPLHLRPGAREWYLGWLERDHPHLVEGYGRVYARGAYAHKGYRDWLWERVRPLLDERGLGGAAMHRAGADQGDQHAEGDYPRGAFGGVRADGTGAASLAGDVGSETLF
;
A
#
# COMPACT_ATOMS: atom_id res chain seq x y z
N MET A 1 -21.91 -29.35 6.39
CA MET A 1 -21.70 -29.28 7.85
C MET A 1 -20.75 -30.40 8.27
N ARG A 2 -19.55 -30.07 8.76
CA ARG A 2 -18.66 -30.93 9.57
C ARG A 2 -17.43 -30.11 9.98
N TRP A 3 -17.64 -29.18 10.91
CA TRP A 3 -16.57 -28.54 11.68
C TRP A 3 -17.01 -28.60 13.13
N ASN A 4 -16.67 -29.69 13.81
CA ASN A 4 -16.71 -29.73 15.26
C ASN A 4 -15.65 -30.73 15.74
N GLY A 5 -14.73 -30.25 16.57
CA GLY A 5 -13.71 -31.07 17.24
C GLY A 5 -12.31 -30.88 16.71
N GLN A 6 -11.54 -29.98 17.33
CA GLN A 6 -10.34 -30.33 18.11
C GLN A 6 -9.61 -29.04 18.54
N ALA A 7 -9.83 -28.67 19.79
CA ALA A 7 -8.99 -27.72 20.52
C ALA A 7 -7.71 -28.43 20.98
N ILE A 8 -6.57 -27.74 20.93
CA ILE A 8 -5.38 -28.13 21.69
C ILE A 8 -5.20 -27.07 22.78
N THR A 9 -5.44 -27.51 24.01
CA THR A 9 -5.17 -26.79 25.25
C THR A 9 -3.70 -26.96 25.60
N HIS A 10 -2.91 -25.89 25.49
CA HIS A 10 -2.01 -25.45 26.56
C HIS A 10 -1.36 -24.11 26.20
N ASP A 11 -1.49 -23.19 27.15
CA ASP A 11 -0.96 -21.83 27.21
C ASP A 11 0.38 -21.86 27.95
N ASP A 12 1.42 -21.32 27.31
CA ASP A 12 2.70 -20.98 27.93
C ASP A 12 3.11 -19.57 27.44
N GLY A 13 2.64 -18.53 28.13
CA GLY A 13 3.29 -17.22 28.22
C GLY A 13 3.19 -16.32 26.97
N ALA A 14 2.22 -15.41 27.01
CA ALA A 14 1.82 -14.49 25.95
C ALA A 14 2.95 -13.72 25.22
N LEU A 15 3.07 -14.00 23.91
CA LEU A 15 3.73 -13.14 22.91
C LEU A 15 2.67 -12.24 22.23
N PRO A 16 2.83 -10.90 22.21
CA PRO A 16 1.88 -10.01 21.53
C PRO A 16 1.90 -10.25 20.02
N GLY A 17 0.73 -10.54 19.46
CA GLY A 17 0.55 -10.96 18.07
C GLY A 17 -0.38 -12.16 17.94
N LEU A 18 -0.43 -13.00 18.97
CA LEU A 18 -1.37 -14.11 19.02
C LEU A 18 -2.83 -13.66 19.10
N GLU A 19 -3.22 -12.41 19.34
CA GLU A 19 -4.66 -12.10 19.56
C GLU A 19 -5.48 -11.82 18.30
N LEU A 20 -4.86 -11.71 17.11
CA LEU A 20 -5.59 -11.48 15.85
C LEU A 20 -6.06 -12.82 15.24
N PRO A 21 -7.38 -13.12 15.22
CA PRO A 21 -7.92 -14.39 14.75
C PRO A 21 -7.52 -14.72 13.30
N GLY A 22 -7.43 -13.70 12.44
CA GLY A 22 -6.99 -13.80 11.04
C GLY A 22 -5.52 -14.20 10.91
N LEU A 23 -4.63 -13.64 11.74
CA LEU A 23 -3.22 -14.06 11.80
C LEU A 23 -3.07 -15.47 12.40
N ARG A 24 -3.83 -15.82 13.45
CA ARG A 24 -3.89 -17.21 13.96
C ARG A 24 -4.34 -18.19 12.87
N THR A 25 -5.40 -17.85 12.13
CA THR A 25 -5.94 -18.66 11.04
C THR A 25 -4.94 -18.78 9.87
N ALA A 26 -4.15 -17.73 9.65
CA ALA A 26 -3.04 -17.67 8.69
C ALA A 26 -1.76 -18.39 9.18
N GLY A 27 -1.74 -18.93 10.40
CA GLY A 27 -0.62 -19.71 10.93
C GLY A 27 0.49 -18.87 11.56
N LEU A 28 0.15 -17.78 12.26
CA LEU A 28 1.13 -16.96 12.97
C LEU A 28 2.01 -17.79 13.91
N LEU A 29 3.31 -17.64 13.73
CA LEU A 29 4.35 -18.18 14.62
C LEU A 29 4.73 -17.17 15.69
N ARG A 30 5.10 -15.97 15.26
CA ARG A 30 5.56 -14.90 16.14
C ARG A 30 5.51 -13.54 15.45
N THR A 31 5.50 -12.50 16.25
CA THR A 31 5.66 -11.12 15.81
C THR A 31 7.05 -10.63 16.17
N VAL A 32 7.73 -9.99 15.22
CA VAL A 32 9.12 -9.53 15.37
C VAL A 32 9.17 -8.02 15.12
N ARG A 33 9.73 -7.29 16.07
CA ARG A 33 10.14 -5.89 15.89
C ARG A 33 11.66 -5.85 15.89
N SER A 34 12.25 -5.24 14.87
CA SER A 34 13.70 -5.19 14.69
C SER A 34 14.20 -3.75 14.77
N PRO A 35 15.25 -3.44 15.55
CA PRO A 35 15.84 -2.10 15.59
C PRO A 35 16.26 -1.59 14.20
N ASP A 36 16.78 -2.50 13.35
CA ASP A 36 17.18 -2.22 11.96
C ASP A 36 16.03 -1.81 11.04
N PHE A 37 14.78 -2.00 11.47
CA PHE A 37 13.56 -1.66 10.74
C PHE A 37 12.63 -0.88 11.67
N ALA A 38 13.14 0.23 12.20
CA ALA A 38 12.38 1.13 13.07
C ALA A 38 11.04 1.50 12.43
N GLY A 39 9.96 1.34 13.20
CA GLY A 39 8.59 1.57 12.72
C GLY A 39 8.00 0.44 11.87
N VAL A 40 8.67 -0.71 11.72
CA VAL A 40 8.14 -1.90 11.05
C VAL A 40 8.17 -3.11 11.99
N THR A 41 7.00 -3.72 12.13
CA THR A 41 6.73 -5.00 12.77
C THR A 41 6.50 -6.06 11.69
N PHE A 42 7.06 -7.24 11.91
CA PHE A 42 6.92 -8.38 11.03
C PHE A 42 6.06 -9.45 11.69
N HIS A 43 5.04 -9.94 11.00
CA HIS A 43 4.26 -11.08 11.46
C HIS A 43 4.72 -12.33 10.71
N GLU A 44 5.51 -13.16 11.37
CA GLU A 44 5.99 -14.40 10.79
C GLU A 44 4.89 -15.45 10.84
N VAL A 45 4.43 -15.90 9.68
CA VAL A 45 3.37 -16.90 9.52
C VAL A 45 3.87 -18.12 8.76
N LEU A 46 3.28 -19.28 9.04
CA LEU A 46 3.42 -20.47 8.21
C LEU A 46 2.39 -20.42 7.07
N ALA A 47 2.89 -20.26 5.85
CA ALA A 47 2.09 -20.47 4.66
C ALA A 47 1.58 -21.92 4.62
N LYS A 48 0.29 -22.08 4.30
CA LYS A 48 -0.30 -23.37 3.91
C LYS A 48 -0.14 -23.65 2.42
N SER A 49 0.03 -22.59 1.63
CA SER A 49 0.27 -22.62 0.18
C SER A 49 1.11 -21.42 -0.22
N ALA A 50 2.05 -21.63 -1.12
CA ALA A 50 2.92 -20.59 -1.67
C ALA A 50 2.41 -20.13 -3.05
N LEU A 51 1.96 -21.07 -3.88
CA LEU A 51 1.37 -20.80 -5.19
C LEU A 51 -0.05 -20.25 -5.08
N SER A 52 -0.28 -19.07 -5.64
CA SER A 52 -1.60 -18.46 -5.74
C SER A 52 -2.03 -18.41 -7.20
N LYS A 53 -3.24 -18.89 -7.51
CA LYS A 53 -3.80 -18.84 -8.86
C LYS A 53 -4.29 -17.44 -9.18
N VAL A 54 -3.90 -16.92 -10.33
CA VAL A 54 -4.41 -15.66 -10.86
C VAL A 54 -5.84 -15.90 -11.37
N PRO A 55 -6.84 -15.07 -11.01
CA PRO A 55 -8.21 -15.23 -11.48
C PRO A 55 -8.29 -15.25 -13.02
N ALA A 56 -9.15 -16.12 -13.58
CA ALA A 56 -9.28 -16.27 -15.04
C ALA A 56 -9.72 -14.99 -15.76
N ALA A 57 -10.40 -14.08 -15.07
CA ALA A 57 -10.78 -12.77 -15.58
C ALA A 57 -9.60 -11.79 -15.72
N SER A 58 -8.42 -12.12 -15.19
CA SER A 58 -7.23 -11.31 -15.28
C SER A 58 -6.57 -11.45 -16.66
N GLN A 59 -6.19 -10.34 -17.27
CA GLN A 59 -5.52 -10.31 -18.58
C GLN A 59 -3.99 -10.54 -18.47
N MET A 60 -3.49 -10.90 -17.30
CA MET A 60 -2.06 -11.18 -17.11
C MET A 60 -1.65 -12.43 -17.93
N PRO A 61 -0.41 -12.48 -18.45
CA PRO A 61 0.06 -13.55 -19.33
C PRO A 61 0.47 -14.81 -18.56
N PHE A 62 0.43 -14.76 -17.23
CA PHE A 62 0.73 -15.86 -16.33
C PHE A 62 -0.52 -16.29 -15.54
N ARG A 63 -0.49 -17.50 -14.98
CA ARG A 63 -1.60 -18.10 -14.22
C ARG A 63 -1.31 -18.31 -12.75
N TRP A 64 -0.05 -18.17 -12.34
CA TRP A 64 0.42 -18.42 -11.00
C TRP A 64 1.30 -17.29 -10.47
N THR A 65 1.21 -17.01 -9.17
CA THR A 65 2.06 -16.03 -8.49
C THR A 65 2.53 -16.55 -7.13
N VAL A 66 3.71 -16.09 -6.71
CA VAL A 66 4.25 -16.31 -5.37
C VAL A 66 4.46 -14.95 -4.71
N ASN A 67 3.87 -14.78 -3.52
CA ASN A 67 3.99 -13.57 -2.71
C ASN A 67 4.46 -13.96 -1.30
N PRO A 68 5.77 -13.80 -1.00
CA PRO A 68 6.32 -14.12 0.32
C PRO A 68 5.92 -13.11 1.40
N TYR A 69 5.56 -11.90 0.99
CA TYR A 69 5.20 -10.79 1.87
C TYR A 69 3.76 -10.32 1.63
N ARG A 70 3.06 -9.86 2.69
CA ARG A 70 1.85 -9.02 2.57
C ARG A 70 2.06 -7.75 3.41
N GLY A 71 1.69 -6.59 2.86
CA GLY A 71 2.13 -5.27 3.37
C GLY A 71 3.33 -4.73 2.59
N CYS A 72 3.50 -3.42 2.60
CA CYS A 72 4.50 -2.70 1.80
C CYS A 72 5.04 -1.51 2.59
N SER A 73 6.30 -1.55 2.98
CA SER A 73 6.94 -0.52 3.83
C SER A 73 7.25 0.81 3.10
N HIS A 74 6.34 1.36 2.30
CA HIS A 74 6.60 2.59 1.51
C HIS A 74 5.87 3.89 2.00
N ALA A 75 4.87 3.84 2.92
CA ALA A 75 4.42 4.81 3.98
C ALA A 75 3.82 6.25 3.72
N CYS A 76 2.55 6.53 4.12
CA CYS A 76 1.93 7.89 4.26
C CYS A 76 1.10 8.09 5.59
N THR A 77 1.00 9.29 6.26
CA THR A 77 0.59 9.43 7.71
C THR A 77 -0.24 10.69 8.12
N TYR A 78 -1.03 10.72 9.23
CA TYR A 78 -1.72 11.90 9.90
C TYR A 78 -1.27 12.03 11.37
N CYS A 79 -1.01 13.21 11.97
CA CYS A 79 -0.39 13.25 13.32
C CYS A 79 -0.77 14.46 14.22
N VAL A 80 -0.66 14.28 15.55
CA VAL A 80 -0.86 15.31 16.61
C VAL A 80 0.36 15.47 17.51
N ASP A 81 0.43 16.52 18.32
CA ASP A 81 1.57 16.78 19.21
C ASP A 81 1.74 15.70 20.29
N PRO A 82 2.97 15.29 20.64
CA PRO A 82 3.26 14.26 21.65
C PRO A 82 2.61 14.49 23.03
N SER A 83 2.34 15.73 23.43
CA SER A 83 1.69 16.05 24.71
C SER A 83 0.17 15.99 24.66
N THR A 84 -0.43 15.70 23.50
CA THR A 84 -1.89 15.63 23.34
C THR A 84 -2.48 14.56 24.26
N LEU A 85 -3.43 14.92 25.11
CA LEU A 85 -4.07 14.01 26.06
C LEU A 85 -5.14 13.16 25.39
N VAL A 86 -5.00 11.84 25.47
CA VAL A 86 -5.97 10.86 24.99
C VAL A 86 -6.86 10.43 26.15
N LEU A 87 -8.19 10.40 25.92
CA LEU A 87 -9.13 9.90 26.93
C LEU A 87 -9.04 8.37 27.04
N MET A 88 -8.69 7.90 28.23
CA MET A 88 -8.59 6.49 28.56
C MET A 88 -9.97 5.90 28.88
N ALA A 89 -10.16 4.60 28.70
CA ALA A 89 -11.44 3.91 28.93
C ALA A 89 -11.87 3.86 30.41
N ASP A 90 -10.91 4.03 31.33
CA ASP A 90 -11.15 4.15 32.77
C ASP A 90 -11.53 5.58 33.21
N GLY A 91 -11.51 6.54 32.28
CA GLY A 91 -11.79 7.96 32.55
C GLY A 91 -10.55 8.79 32.86
N GLY A 92 -9.37 8.18 32.95
CA GLY A 92 -8.11 8.91 33.01
C GLY A 92 -7.76 9.58 31.68
N GLN A 93 -6.68 10.36 31.69
CA GLN A 93 -6.08 10.91 30.48
C GLN A 93 -4.58 10.61 30.48
N LYS A 94 -4.04 10.37 29.30
CA LYS A 94 -2.62 10.07 29.11
C LYS A 94 -2.10 10.81 27.88
N ALA A 95 -0.90 11.38 27.96
CA ALA A 95 -0.30 12.01 26.79
C ALA A 95 -0.10 10.96 25.69
N ILE A 96 -0.36 11.34 24.44
CA ILE A 96 -0.37 10.41 23.31
C ILE A 96 0.99 9.73 23.17
N ARG A 97 2.09 10.43 23.49
CA ARG A 97 3.45 9.84 23.48
C ARG A 97 3.66 8.71 24.48
N ASP A 98 2.89 8.71 25.56
CA ASP A 98 2.98 7.72 26.62
C ASP A 98 2.00 6.58 26.37
N ILE A 99 1.05 6.73 25.43
CA ILE A 99 0.11 5.68 25.03
C ILE A 99 0.89 4.50 24.46
N VAL A 100 0.55 3.31 24.91
CA VAL A 100 1.13 2.06 24.40
C VAL A 100 0.06 1.23 23.71
N VAL A 101 0.48 0.40 22.76
CA VAL A 101 -0.41 -0.57 22.11
C VAL A 101 -1.05 -1.47 23.17
N GLY A 102 -2.37 -1.66 23.10
CA GLY A 102 -3.16 -2.36 24.10
C GLY A 102 -3.83 -1.45 25.14
N ASP A 103 -3.42 -0.17 25.25
CA ASP A 103 -4.13 0.79 26.09
C ASP A 103 -5.59 0.89 25.62
N ARG A 104 -6.53 0.79 26.57
CA ARG A 104 -7.96 0.96 26.29
C ARG A 104 -8.31 2.43 26.40
N ILE A 105 -8.81 2.99 25.30
CA ILE A 105 -9.13 4.40 25.17
C ILE A 105 -10.55 4.59 24.66
N VAL A 106 -10.96 5.83 24.52
CA VAL A 106 -12.27 6.19 23.99
C VAL A 106 -12.15 6.60 22.53
N GLY A 107 -12.96 5.96 21.69
CA GLY A 107 -13.25 6.37 20.32
C GLY A 107 -14.74 6.54 20.14
N THR A 108 -15.22 6.52 18.90
CA THR A 108 -16.62 6.70 18.59
C THR A 108 -17.12 5.80 17.47
N LYS A 109 -18.41 5.44 17.53
CA LYS A 109 -19.07 4.61 16.52
C LYS A 109 -20.37 5.25 16.09
N ARG A 110 -20.70 5.15 14.81
CA ARG A 110 -22.00 5.58 14.29
C ARG A 110 -23.03 4.49 14.55
N ASP A 111 -24.14 4.87 15.17
CA ASP A 111 -25.27 4.03 15.54
C ASP A 111 -26.57 4.71 15.06
N GLY A 112 -27.05 4.26 13.89
CA GLY A 112 -28.15 4.91 13.17
C GLY A 112 -27.83 6.37 12.82
N ALA A 113 -28.70 7.29 13.26
CA ALA A 113 -28.55 8.73 13.03
C ALA A 113 -27.51 9.40 13.95
N TYR A 114 -27.06 8.72 15.00
CA TYR A 114 -26.23 9.32 16.05
C TYR A 114 -24.82 8.70 16.07
N ARG A 115 -23.85 9.43 16.62
CA ARG A 115 -22.54 8.91 16.98
C ARG A 115 -22.51 8.70 18.48
N ARG A 116 -21.88 7.63 18.97
CA ARG A 116 -21.75 7.33 20.41
C ARG A 116 -20.29 7.12 20.77
N TYR A 117 -19.91 7.48 21.99
CA TYR A 117 -18.60 7.12 22.53
C TYR A 117 -18.56 5.63 22.83
N VAL A 118 -17.46 4.98 22.44
CA VAL A 118 -17.26 3.55 22.67
C VAL A 118 -15.82 3.32 23.11
N GLU A 119 -15.64 2.29 23.93
CA GLU A 119 -14.32 1.80 24.30
C GLU A 119 -13.67 1.16 23.07
N THR A 120 -12.41 1.48 22.84
CA THR A 120 -11.60 1.00 21.73
C THR A 120 -10.19 0.72 22.23
N GLU A 121 -9.45 -0.11 21.51
CA GLU A 121 -8.06 -0.45 21.86
C GLU A 121 -7.11 0.26 20.93
N VAL A 122 -5.98 0.72 21.47
CA VAL A 122 -4.87 1.25 20.69
C VAL A 122 -4.14 0.09 20.00
N GLN A 123 -4.20 0.06 18.67
CA GLN A 123 -3.63 -0.97 17.82
C GLN A 123 -2.20 -0.64 17.38
N ALA A 124 -1.88 0.65 17.27
CA ALA A 124 -0.55 1.12 16.90
C ALA A 124 -0.27 2.52 17.47
N HIS A 125 1.01 2.84 17.66
CA HIS A 125 1.51 4.13 18.12
C HIS A 125 2.88 4.41 17.48
N TRP A 126 3.06 5.57 16.87
CA TRP A 126 4.29 5.94 16.18
C TRP A 126 4.50 7.45 16.13
N GLY A 127 5.74 7.88 15.91
CA GLY A 127 6.13 9.29 15.75
C GLY A 127 6.64 9.63 14.35
N THR A 128 6.57 10.90 13.99
CA THR A 128 7.13 11.51 12.76
C THR A 128 7.44 12.99 13.00
N THR A 129 7.93 13.71 12.00
CA THR A 129 8.18 15.16 12.07
C THR A 129 7.37 15.87 10.99
N LYS A 130 6.56 16.86 11.37
CA LYS A 130 5.69 17.59 10.44
C LYS A 130 5.48 19.05 10.86
N HIS A 131 5.09 19.86 9.88
CA HIS A 131 4.68 21.24 10.08
C HIS A 131 3.47 21.34 11.02
N ALA A 132 3.60 22.18 12.05
CA ALA A 132 2.67 22.23 13.17
C ALA A 132 1.66 23.38 13.08
N TYR A 133 0.41 23.09 13.44
CA TYR A 133 -0.66 24.07 13.57
C TYR A 133 -1.32 23.94 14.93
N ARG A 134 -1.60 25.05 15.59
CA ARG A 134 -2.36 25.12 16.84
C ARG A 134 -3.82 25.47 16.55
N VAL A 135 -4.74 24.64 17.01
CA VAL A 135 -6.18 24.91 17.01
C VAL A 135 -6.61 25.26 18.43
N THR A 136 -7.18 26.44 18.62
CA THR A 136 -7.68 26.90 19.92
C THR A 136 -9.21 26.97 19.90
N LEU A 137 -9.86 26.40 20.90
CA LEU A 137 -11.31 26.39 21.05
C LEU A 137 -11.78 27.40 22.11
N GLU A 138 -13.06 27.77 22.05
CA GLU A 138 -13.69 28.78 22.92
C GLU A 138 -13.66 28.41 24.40
N ASP A 139 -13.63 27.12 24.73
CA ASP A 139 -13.51 26.63 26.11
C ASP A 139 -12.06 26.65 26.64
N GLY A 140 -11.10 27.14 25.85
CA GLY A 140 -9.68 27.18 26.18
C GLY A 140 -8.90 25.92 25.78
N THR A 141 -9.55 24.91 25.20
CA THR A 141 -8.85 23.72 24.70
C THR A 141 -7.91 24.08 23.56
N GLU A 142 -6.64 23.66 23.65
CA GLU A 142 -5.67 23.78 22.57
C GLU A 142 -5.23 22.42 22.03
N ILE A 143 -5.04 22.33 20.72
CA ILE A 143 -4.57 21.12 20.06
C ILE A 143 -3.54 21.49 19.01
N VAL A 144 -2.34 20.93 19.13
CA VAL A 144 -1.31 21.06 18.12
C VAL A 144 -1.33 19.80 17.23
N ALA A 145 -1.42 20.00 15.92
CA ALA A 145 -1.53 18.91 14.96
C ALA A 145 -0.91 19.26 13.61
N SER A 146 -0.63 18.24 12.80
CA SER A 146 -0.17 18.46 11.43
C SER A 146 -1.28 19.03 10.56
N GLY A 147 -0.93 19.80 9.53
CA GLY A 147 -1.93 20.47 8.69
C GLY A 147 -2.89 19.52 7.98
N ASP A 148 -2.46 18.29 7.70
CA ASP A 148 -3.24 17.21 7.10
C ASP A 148 -4.04 16.36 8.10
N HIS A 149 -3.92 16.62 9.41
CA HIS A 149 -4.72 15.99 10.45
C HIS A 149 -6.19 16.40 10.33
N ARG A 150 -7.12 15.53 10.76
CA ARG A 150 -8.57 15.80 10.69
C ARG A 150 -9.26 15.69 12.04
N PHE A 151 -10.16 16.64 12.30
CA PHE A 151 -11.07 16.63 13.44
C PHE A 151 -12.52 16.55 12.97
N LEU A 152 -13.37 15.89 13.75
CA LEU A 152 -14.79 15.82 13.47
C LEU A 152 -15.46 17.12 13.88
N THR A 153 -16.20 17.73 12.96
CA THR A 153 -17.00 18.94 13.21
C THR A 153 -18.50 18.64 13.11
N GLU A 154 -19.34 19.61 13.44
CA GLU A 154 -20.79 19.56 13.21
C GLU A 154 -21.16 19.37 11.72
N ARG A 155 -20.21 19.65 10.81
CA ARG A 155 -20.34 19.49 9.35
C ARG A 155 -19.48 18.36 8.78
N GLY A 156 -19.09 17.40 9.63
CA GLY A 156 -18.25 16.27 9.25
C GLY A 156 -16.75 16.54 9.43
N TRP A 157 -15.92 15.67 8.86
CA TRP A 157 -14.47 15.73 9.03
C TRP A 157 -13.86 16.92 8.28
N LYS A 158 -12.98 17.66 8.97
CA LYS A 158 -12.28 18.82 8.42
C LYS A 158 -10.79 18.73 8.72
N TYR A 159 -9.97 19.13 7.76
CA TYR A 159 -8.51 19.22 7.92
C TYR A 159 -8.11 20.41 8.78
N VAL A 160 -7.03 20.30 9.54
CA VAL A 160 -6.55 21.38 10.42
C VAL A 160 -6.23 22.63 9.62
N ALA A 161 -5.36 22.52 8.63
CA ALA A 161 -4.93 23.66 7.84
C ALA A 161 -5.66 23.73 6.50
N PRO A 162 -5.88 24.94 5.96
CA PRO A 162 -6.16 25.09 4.55
C PRO A 162 -5.00 24.53 3.71
N LEU A 163 -5.28 24.32 2.44
CA LEU A 163 -4.20 24.21 1.47
C LEU A 163 -3.61 25.60 1.19
N PRO A 164 -2.34 25.71 0.75
CA PRO A 164 -1.74 26.96 0.32
C PRO A 164 -2.63 27.82 -0.60
N SER A 165 -2.43 29.14 -0.59
CA SER A 165 -3.22 30.06 -1.41
C SER A 165 -3.06 29.74 -2.90
N GLY A 166 -4.16 29.42 -3.59
CA GLY A 166 -4.16 29.06 -5.02
C GLY A 166 -4.66 27.65 -5.33
N GLU A 167 -4.91 26.83 -4.31
CA GLU A 167 -5.41 25.45 -4.46
C GLU A 167 -6.94 25.37 -4.31
N ARG A 168 -7.57 24.31 -4.85
CA ARG A 168 -9.01 24.09 -4.64
C ARG A 168 -9.21 23.72 -3.18
N GLN A 169 -9.74 24.66 -2.41
CA GLN A 169 -9.72 24.58 -0.96
C GLN A 169 -10.39 23.30 -0.45
N ARG A 170 -9.61 22.46 0.24
CA ARG A 170 -10.14 21.28 0.94
C ARG A 170 -11.08 21.72 2.04
N SER A 171 -11.93 20.84 2.53
CA SER A 171 -12.74 21.14 3.70
C SER A 171 -11.85 21.21 4.95
N TYR A 172 -11.54 22.43 5.40
CA TYR A 172 -10.61 22.71 6.50
C TYR A 172 -11.31 23.42 7.67
N LEU A 173 -10.63 23.47 8.82
CA LEU A 173 -11.09 24.16 10.01
C LEU A 173 -11.05 25.67 9.79
N THR A 174 -12.16 26.30 10.14
CA THR A 174 -12.31 27.75 10.19
C THR A 174 -12.96 28.11 11.52
N THR A 175 -12.94 29.39 11.90
CA THR A 175 -13.61 29.88 13.11
C THR A 175 -15.15 29.75 13.07
N ASN A 176 -15.70 29.35 11.91
CA ASN A 176 -17.12 29.01 11.75
C ASN A 176 -17.45 27.55 12.09
N ASN A 177 -16.46 26.73 12.45
CA ASN A 177 -16.65 25.32 12.77
C ASN A 177 -16.68 25.09 14.29
N GLN A 178 -17.40 24.05 14.68
CA GLN A 178 -17.47 23.56 16.05
C GLN A 178 -17.00 22.10 16.07
N LEU A 179 -15.95 21.82 16.85
CA LEU A 179 -15.46 20.46 16.99
C LEU A 179 -16.46 19.61 17.79
N GLN A 180 -16.55 18.33 17.45
CA GLN A 180 -17.37 17.36 18.16
C GLN A 180 -16.56 16.73 19.29
N GLY A 181 -17.11 16.71 20.50
CA GLY A 181 -16.41 16.30 21.70
C GLY A 181 -17.01 16.93 22.95
N PHE A 182 -16.22 16.94 24.02
CA PHE A 182 -16.53 17.58 25.30
C PHE A 182 -15.46 18.59 25.76
N GLY A 183 -14.35 18.74 25.03
CA GLY A 183 -13.26 19.68 25.34
C GLY A 183 -12.49 19.33 26.62
N GLN A 184 -11.52 20.16 27.01
CA GLN A 184 -10.79 19.99 28.28
C GLN A 184 -11.54 20.54 29.49
N GLY A 185 -12.65 21.28 29.30
CA GLY A 185 -13.43 21.86 30.40
C GLY A 185 -14.27 20.88 31.24
N MET A 186 -14.45 19.63 30.79
CA MET A 186 -15.29 18.63 31.50
C MET A 186 -14.56 17.81 32.59
N VAL A 187 -13.33 18.19 32.97
CA VAL A 187 -12.51 17.38 33.89
C VAL A 187 -12.75 17.67 35.39
N ALA A 188 -13.68 18.54 35.77
CA ALA A 188 -13.88 18.87 37.21
C ALA A 188 -15.12 18.26 37.88
N GLU A 189 -16.26 18.10 37.20
CA GLU A 189 -17.53 17.74 37.88
C GLU A 189 -18.08 16.34 37.55
N ALA A 190 -17.51 15.66 36.54
CA ALA A 190 -17.87 14.26 36.23
C ALA A 190 -17.01 13.22 36.97
N TYR A 191 -16.02 13.66 37.76
CA TYR A 191 -15.02 12.82 38.42
C TYR A 191 -15.09 12.97 39.94
N THR A 192 -15.88 12.12 40.60
CA THR A 192 -15.64 11.80 42.00
C THR A 192 -15.83 10.30 42.22
N SER A 193 -14.75 9.65 42.68
CA SER A 193 -14.64 8.29 43.23
C SER A 193 -15.85 7.86 44.10
N PRO A 194 -16.18 6.56 44.19
CA PRO A 194 -15.25 5.42 44.20
C PRO A 194 -14.99 4.75 42.84
N PRO A 195 -13.90 3.95 42.73
CA PRO A 195 -13.34 3.38 41.50
C PRO A 195 -14.07 2.09 41.04
N GLU A 196 -15.40 2.11 41.03
CA GLU A 196 -16.21 0.99 40.53
C GLU A 196 -17.37 1.52 39.68
N SER A 197 -17.08 2.08 38.51
CA SER A 197 -18.01 2.02 37.37
C SER A 197 -17.36 2.57 36.11
N ARG A 198 -17.56 1.87 34.99
CA ARG A 198 -17.27 2.33 33.62
C ARG A 198 -17.61 3.81 33.46
N LEU A 199 -16.74 4.55 32.77
CA LEU A 199 -16.98 5.91 32.29
C LEU A 199 -18.46 6.09 31.88
N LYS A 200 -19.20 6.98 32.57
CA LYS A 200 -20.62 7.27 32.25
C LYS A 200 -20.84 7.78 30.82
N ILE A 201 -19.78 8.18 30.13
CA ILE A 201 -19.80 8.65 28.73
C ILE A 201 -19.85 7.50 27.72
N ILE A 202 -19.39 6.28 28.06
CA ILE A 202 -19.45 5.14 27.14
C ILE A 202 -20.91 4.78 26.85
N GLY A 203 -21.25 4.71 25.56
CA GLY A 203 -22.62 4.55 25.08
C GLY A 203 -23.43 5.84 25.04
N ALA A 204 -22.95 6.94 25.63
CA ALA A 204 -23.58 8.24 25.47
C ALA A 204 -23.49 8.71 24.02
N ALA A 205 -24.55 9.34 23.54
CA ALA A 205 -24.50 10.03 22.25
C ALA A 205 -23.46 11.15 22.34
N VAL A 206 -22.65 11.29 21.29
CA VAL A 206 -21.81 12.46 21.08
C VAL A 206 -22.75 13.65 20.96
N LYS A 207 -22.80 14.44 22.03
CA LYS A 207 -23.53 15.70 22.11
C LYS A 207 -22.52 16.78 22.46
N THR A 208 -22.45 17.83 21.65
CA THR A 208 -21.72 19.04 22.02
C THR A 208 -22.54 19.79 23.07
N SER A 209 -22.34 19.48 24.35
CA SER A 209 -22.95 20.22 25.46
C SER A 209 -22.25 21.54 25.76
N LEU A 210 -21.01 21.71 25.28
CA LEU A 210 -20.21 22.94 25.35
C LEU A 210 -19.99 23.53 23.95
N SER A 211 -19.85 24.85 23.88
CA SER A 211 -19.51 25.55 22.63
C SER A 211 -18.04 25.31 22.30
N LEU A 212 -17.71 24.18 21.68
CA LEU A 212 -16.36 23.87 21.17
C LEU A 212 -16.08 24.58 19.82
N ARG A 213 -16.45 25.85 19.74
CA ARG A 213 -16.22 26.67 18.55
C ARG A 213 -14.73 26.95 18.41
N ILE A 214 -14.23 26.90 17.19
CA ILE A 214 -12.84 27.23 16.90
C ILE A 214 -12.65 28.74 16.97
N VAL A 215 -11.72 29.18 17.80
CA VAL A 215 -11.33 30.59 17.97
C VAL A 215 -10.19 30.95 17.02
N SER A 216 -9.23 30.05 16.86
CA SER A 216 -8.10 30.24 15.96
C SER A 216 -7.55 28.92 15.41
N VAL A 217 -6.94 29.02 14.24
CA VAL A 217 -6.05 28.00 13.68
C VAL A 217 -4.77 28.73 13.30
N GLU A 218 -3.73 28.56 14.10
CA GLU A 218 -2.45 29.26 13.98
C GLU A 218 -1.41 28.31 13.36
N ASN A 219 -0.72 28.77 12.31
CA ASN A 219 0.47 28.08 11.82
C ASN A 219 1.66 28.43 12.75
N LEU A 220 2.30 27.42 13.34
CA LEU A 220 3.42 27.63 14.26
C LEU A 220 4.76 27.92 13.55
N GLY A 221 4.81 27.74 12.23
CA GLY A 221 5.98 28.05 11.41
C GLY A 221 7.16 27.09 11.59
N THR A 222 6.99 26.04 12.40
CA THR A 222 8.03 25.06 12.72
C THR A 222 7.55 23.64 12.43
N ASP A 223 8.49 22.80 12.01
CA ASP A 223 8.28 21.37 12.02
C ASP A 223 8.56 20.83 13.42
N SER A 224 7.64 20.02 13.94
CA SER A 224 7.72 19.46 15.28
C SER A 224 7.61 17.94 15.23
N GLU A 225 8.10 17.27 16.26
CA GLU A 225 7.75 15.87 16.52
C GLU A 225 6.22 15.77 16.62
N MET A 226 5.65 14.77 15.97
CA MET A 226 4.22 14.47 15.97
C MET A 226 4.03 12.98 16.17
N VAL A 227 2.95 12.60 16.82
CA VAL A 227 2.58 11.24 17.16
C VAL A 227 1.20 10.94 16.60
N ASP A 228 0.98 9.69 16.21
CA ASP A 228 -0.37 9.21 15.91
C ASP A 228 -0.57 7.80 16.46
N ILE A 229 -1.85 7.45 16.61
CA ILE A 229 -2.31 6.15 17.07
C ILE A 229 -3.38 5.58 16.16
N THR A 230 -3.34 4.28 15.95
CA THR A 230 -4.45 3.55 15.31
C THR A 230 -5.33 2.96 16.38
N THR A 231 -6.64 3.03 16.18
CA THR A 231 -7.65 2.50 17.09
C THR A 231 -8.64 1.63 16.32
N GLY A 232 -9.27 0.66 17.00
CA GLY A 232 -10.28 -0.21 16.39
C GLY A 232 -11.54 0.52 15.88
N THR A 233 -11.71 1.81 16.18
CA THR A 233 -12.85 2.64 15.75
C THR A 233 -12.52 3.58 14.59
N GLY A 234 -11.25 3.71 14.22
CA GLY A 234 -10.81 4.66 13.20
C GLY A 234 -10.75 6.13 13.68
N ASP A 235 -10.99 6.36 14.98
CA ASP A 235 -10.92 7.65 15.64
C ASP A 235 -10.67 7.50 17.15
N PHE A 236 -10.25 8.59 17.79
CA PHE A 236 -10.00 8.68 19.24
C PHE A 236 -10.32 10.07 19.78
N ILE A 237 -10.40 10.20 21.10
CA ILE A 237 -10.60 11.50 21.76
C ILE A 237 -9.26 12.12 22.14
N ALA A 238 -8.88 13.18 21.43
CA ALA A 238 -7.66 13.97 21.62
C ALA A 238 -8.03 15.32 22.25
N ASN A 239 -7.52 15.63 23.45
CA ASN A 239 -7.86 16.83 24.23
C ASN A 239 -9.39 17.08 24.29
N GLY A 240 -10.16 16.01 24.43
CA GLY A 240 -11.62 16.10 24.52
C GLY A 240 -12.37 16.30 23.19
N VAL A 241 -11.70 16.24 22.03
CA VAL A 241 -12.36 16.26 20.71
C VAL A 241 -12.05 15.03 19.86
N ILE A 242 -12.90 14.75 18.88
CA ILE A 242 -12.81 13.53 18.07
C ILE A 242 -11.81 13.73 16.91
N SER A 243 -10.80 12.87 16.88
CA SER A 243 -9.60 12.88 16.01
C SER A 243 -9.53 11.64 15.11
N HIS A 244 -9.05 11.76 13.85
CA HIS A 244 -9.12 10.75 12.77
C HIS A 244 -7.80 9.96 12.47
N ASN A 245 -7.84 8.77 11.82
CA ASN A 245 -6.70 7.97 11.25
C ASN A 245 -6.95 7.37 9.78
N CYS A 246 -6.01 6.83 8.94
CA CYS A 246 -6.08 6.77 7.41
C CYS A 246 -6.69 5.55 6.57
N PHE A 247 -6.53 5.40 5.19
CA PHE A 247 -7.33 4.55 4.19
C PHE A 247 -6.64 3.71 2.97
N ALA A 248 -5.34 3.31 2.89
CA ALA A 248 -4.68 2.53 1.78
C ALA A 248 -4.93 0.99 1.79
N ARG A 249 -6.15 0.60 2.14
CA ARG A 249 -6.32 -0.25 3.32
C ARG A 249 -6.62 -1.78 3.15
N PRO A 250 -7.51 -2.25 2.27
CA PRO A 250 -8.28 -3.48 2.52
C PRO A 250 -7.61 -4.88 2.42
N THR A 251 -6.37 -5.04 1.94
CA THR A 251 -5.75 -6.38 1.81
C THR A 251 -5.29 -6.99 3.14
N HIS A 252 -5.18 -6.15 4.15
CA HIS A 252 -4.87 -6.50 5.54
C HIS A 252 -6.13 -6.86 6.35
N GLU A 253 -7.31 -6.39 5.91
CA GLU A 253 -8.60 -6.65 6.58
C GLU A 253 -8.97 -8.15 6.58
N TYR A 254 -8.53 -8.93 5.59
CA TYR A 254 -8.69 -10.39 5.56
C TYR A 254 -7.84 -11.14 6.61
N LEU A 255 -6.91 -10.44 7.27
CA LEU A 255 -6.01 -10.96 8.31
C LEU A 255 -6.27 -10.31 9.67
N ASP A 256 -7.37 -9.57 9.81
CA ASP A 256 -7.72 -8.71 10.96
C ASP A 256 -6.67 -7.61 11.27
N LEU A 257 -5.89 -7.20 10.27
CA LEU A 257 -4.93 -6.09 10.41
C LEU A 257 -5.53 -4.80 9.88
N ASP A 258 -5.15 -3.68 10.50
CA ASP A 258 -5.52 -2.38 9.98
C ASP A 258 -4.89 -2.22 8.60
N ALA A 259 -5.57 -1.41 7.87
CA ALA A 259 -5.50 -1.46 6.48
C ALA A 259 -4.34 -0.46 6.11
N GLY A 260 -3.81 0.41 7.00
CA GLY A 260 -2.86 1.44 6.54
C GLY A 260 -1.91 2.13 7.48
N HIS A 261 -1.97 2.04 8.81
CA HIS A 261 -0.71 2.08 9.54
C HIS A 261 -0.03 0.72 9.36
N ASP A 262 -0.81 -0.35 9.42
CA ASP A 262 -0.32 -1.71 9.38
C ASP A 262 0.08 -2.19 7.97
N PHE A 263 -0.44 -1.62 6.88
CA PHE A 263 0.10 -1.91 5.55
C PHE A 263 1.55 -1.42 5.40
N ASP A 264 1.87 -0.28 6.01
CA ASP A 264 3.18 0.37 5.93
C ASP A 264 4.16 -0.09 7.01
N SER A 265 3.64 -0.64 8.12
CA SER A 265 4.41 -1.02 9.31
C SER A 265 4.21 -2.46 9.79
N GLN A 266 3.23 -3.23 9.30
CA GLN A 266 3.00 -4.63 9.67
C GLN A 266 3.14 -5.51 8.43
N VAL A 267 4.36 -6.01 8.21
CA VAL A 267 4.64 -6.89 7.07
C VAL A 267 4.43 -8.33 7.50
N VAL A 268 3.43 -9.00 6.93
CA VAL A 268 3.25 -10.44 7.12
C VAL A 268 4.27 -11.17 6.27
N VAL A 269 5.06 -12.01 6.91
CA VAL A 269 6.16 -12.75 6.30
C VAL A 269 5.86 -14.24 6.34
N LYS A 270 5.74 -14.86 5.18
CA LYS A 270 5.57 -16.30 5.06
C LYS A 270 6.93 -17.01 5.18
N VAL A 271 7.35 -17.29 6.40
CA VAL A 271 8.74 -17.72 6.68
C VAL A 271 9.10 -19.11 6.13
N ASN A 272 8.10 -19.94 5.81
CA ASN A 272 8.27 -21.26 5.19
C ASN A 272 7.87 -21.27 3.70
N ALA A 273 7.74 -20.11 3.05
CA ALA A 273 7.23 -20.01 1.69
C ALA A 273 8.04 -20.85 0.69
N ASP A 274 9.35 -20.90 0.82
CA ASP A 274 10.24 -21.71 -0.02
C ASP A 274 10.02 -23.21 0.17
N GLN A 275 9.85 -23.68 1.41
CA GLN A 275 9.62 -25.10 1.73
C GLN A 275 8.28 -25.58 1.17
N VAL A 276 7.22 -24.79 1.40
CA VAL A 276 5.88 -25.08 0.90
C VAL A 276 5.88 -25.07 -0.62
N LEU A 277 6.53 -24.08 -1.23
CA LEU A 277 6.67 -23.99 -2.67
C LEU A 277 7.35 -25.24 -3.26
N ARG A 278 8.46 -25.70 -2.68
CA ARG A 278 9.11 -26.96 -3.11
C ARG A 278 8.16 -28.15 -3.06
N ALA A 279 7.41 -28.28 -1.97
CA ALA A 279 6.44 -29.38 -1.82
C ALA A 279 5.30 -29.29 -2.84
N GLU A 280 4.82 -28.08 -3.16
CA GLU A 280 3.78 -27.88 -4.17
C GLU A 280 4.27 -28.17 -5.59
N LEU A 281 5.49 -27.73 -5.93
CA LEU A 281 6.10 -27.93 -7.24
C LEU A 281 6.54 -29.38 -7.49
N ALA A 282 6.78 -30.16 -6.43
CA ALA A 282 7.11 -31.59 -6.53
C ALA A 282 5.89 -32.49 -6.79
N LYS A 283 4.67 -31.96 -6.77
CA LYS A 283 3.46 -32.75 -7.02
C LYS A 283 3.45 -33.20 -8.49
N PRO A 284 3.12 -34.47 -8.80
CA PRO A 284 3.02 -34.95 -10.19
C PRO A 284 2.02 -34.20 -11.06
N SER A 285 1.05 -33.51 -10.43
CA SER A 285 0.05 -32.68 -11.11
C SER A 285 0.57 -31.30 -11.52
N TRP A 286 1.77 -30.91 -11.10
CA TRP A 286 2.34 -29.62 -11.46
C TRP A 286 2.83 -29.66 -12.91
N THR A 287 2.39 -28.70 -13.71
CA THR A 287 2.61 -28.64 -15.15
C THR A 287 3.72 -27.67 -15.55
N HIS A 288 4.49 -27.15 -14.59
CA HIS A 288 5.57 -26.19 -14.82
C HIS A 288 5.11 -24.90 -15.52
N GLU A 289 3.86 -24.49 -15.26
CA GLU A 289 3.34 -23.21 -15.74
C GLU A 289 4.18 -22.03 -15.19
N PRO A 290 4.39 -20.96 -15.99
CA PRO A 290 5.15 -19.81 -15.53
C PRO A 290 4.58 -19.15 -14.27
N VAL A 291 5.48 -18.83 -13.33
CA VAL A 291 5.16 -18.18 -12.05
C VAL A 291 5.66 -16.74 -12.03
N ALA A 292 4.80 -15.79 -11.65
CA ALA A 292 5.19 -14.39 -11.50
C ALA A 292 5.39 -13.99 -10.03
N LEU A 293 6.40 -13.16 -9.78
CA LEU A 293 6.69 -12.54 -8.49
C LEU A 293 6.67 -11.02 -8.66
N GLY A 294 6.26 -10.29 -7.62
CA GLY A 294 6.09 -8.83 -7.71
C GLY A 294 4.73 -8.38 -8.23
N THR A 295 3.72 -9.26 -8.19
CA THR A 295 2.38 -8.96 -8.70
C THR A 295 1.49 -8.25 -7.68
N ASN A 296 1.73 -8.46 -6.38
CA ASN A 296 0.94 -7.87 -5.30
C ASN A 296 1.80 -7.08 -4.31
N THR A 297 2.95 -7.62 -3.93
CA THR A 297 3.95 -6.96 -3.08
C THR A 297 5.33 -7.12 -3.70
N ASP A 298 6.24 -6.18 -3.41
CA ASP A 298 7.60 -6.23 -3.94
C ASP A 298 8.40 -7.34 -3.24
N PRO A 299 8.95 -8.34 -3.97
CA PRO A 299 9.71 -9.45 -3.40
C PRO A 299 11.07 -9.00 -2.84
N TYR A 300 11.58 -7.85 -3.29
CA TYR A 300 12.85 -7.25 -2.88
C TYR A 300 12.66 -5.94 -2.11
N GLN A 301 11.51 -5.79 -1.44
CA GLN A 301 11.33 -4.74 -0.44
C GLN A 301 12.31 -4.87 0.72
N ARG A 302 12.43 -3.82 1.54
CA ARG A 302 13.38 -3.75 2.67
C ARG A 302 13.39 -5.00 3.57
N ALA A 303 12.22 -5.60 3.82
CA ALA A 303 12.05 -6.83 4.59
C ALA A 303 12.94 -7.99 4.11
N GLU A 304 13.17 -8.10 2.81
CA GLU A 304 13.99 -9.16 2.19
C GLU A 304 15.47 -9.08 2.60
N GLY A 305 15.95 -7.92 3.06
CA GLY A 305 17.29 -7.78 3.64
C GLY A 305 17.47 -8.62 4.91
N ARG A 306 16.40 -8.77 5.70
CA ARG A 306 16.36 -9.57 6.93
C ARG A 306 16.03 -11.03 6.64
N TYR A 307 14.92 -11.27 5.96
CA TYR A 307 14.31 -12.60 5.87
C TYR A 307 14.94 -13.51 4.82
N LYS A 308 15.50 -12.93 3.75
CA LYS A 308 16.23 -13.67 2.71
C LYS A 308 15.42 -14.87 2.16
N LEU A 309 14.13 -14.68 1.89
CA LEU A 309 13.25 -15.75 1.39
C LEU A 309 13.45 -16.00 -0.11
N MET A 310 13.88 -14.96 -0.85
CA MET A 310 14.00 -15.04 -2.30
C MET A 310 15.00 -16.09 -2.79
N PRO A 311 16.19 -16.27 -2.20
CA PRO A 311 17.11 -17.34 -2.60
C PRO A 311 16.47 -18.75 -2.56
N GLY A 312 15.72 -19.05 -1.50
CA GLY A 312 15.02 -20.33 -1.37
C GLY A 312 13.93 -20.51 -2.42
N ILE A 313 13.16 -19.45 -2.68
CA ILE A 313 12.09 -19.43 -3.69
C ILE A 313 12.65 -19.57 -5.12
N ILE A 314 13.71 -18.83 -5.45
CA ILE A 314 14.38 -18.91 -6.76
C ILE A 314 14.89 -20.33 -7.01
N SER A 315 15.59 -20.91 -6.04
CA SER A 315 16.06 -22.29 -6.15
C SER A 315 14.89 -23.29 -6.28
N ALA A 316 13.80 -23.12 -5.52
CA ALA A 316 12.63 -24.00 -5.62
C ALA A 316 12.01 -24.01 -7.04
N LEU A 317 11.89 -22.84 -7.65
CA LEU A 317 11.36 -22.70 -9.01
C LEU A 317 12.33 -23.28 -10.05
N ALA A 318 13.61 -22.90 -9.97
CA ALA A 318 14.63 -23.35 -10.92
C ALA A 318 14.89 -24.86 -10.84
N ASP A 319 14.99 -25.43 -9.64
CA ASP A 319 15.25 -26.86 -9.44
C ASP A 319 14.05 -27.72 -9.86
N SER A 320 12.83 -27.19 -9.80
CA SER A 320 11.65 -27.88 -10.33
C SER A 320 11.47 -27.72 -11.83
N GLY A 321 12.32 -26.97 -12.55
CA GLY A 321 12.13 -26.71 -13.97
C GLY A 321 11.01 -25.72 -14.29
N THR A 322 10.51 -24.97 -13.30
CA THR A 322 9.40 -24.02 -13.46
C THR A 322 9.93 -22.66 -13.92
N PRO A 323 9.55 -22.16 -15.11
CA PRO A 323 9.86 -20.80 -15.54
C PRO A 323 9.26 -19.76 -14.60
N PHE A 324 9.96 -18.64 -14.42
CA PHE A 324 9.45 -17.60 -13.54
C PHE A 324 9.84 -16.19 -13.95
N SER A 325 9.19 -15.21 -13.34
CA SER A 325 9.50 -13.80 -13.53
C SER A 325 9.48 -13.00 -12.24
N ILE A 326 10.32 -11.99 -12.14
CA ILE A 326 10.39 -11.09 -11.00
C ILE A 326 10.24 -9.65 -11.48
N LEU A 327 9.21 -8.96 -10.98
CA LEU A 327 9.07 -7.51 -11.11
C LEU A 327 9.40 -6.84 -9.78
N THR A 328 10.24 -5.79 -9.79
CA THR A 328 10.61 -5.09 -8.55
C THR A 328 10.91 -3.60 -8.75
N LYS A 329 10.78 -2.81 -7.69
CA LYS A 329 11.33 -1.47 -7.49
C LYS A 329 12.58 -1.49 -6.60
N GLY A 330 12.80 -2.58 -5.86
CA GLY A 330 13.88 -2.75 -4.90
C GLY A 330 15.23 -3.12 -5.52
N THR A 331 16.30 -2.51 -5.04
CA THR A 331 17.68 -2.78 -5.51
C THR A 331 18.33 -3.99 -4.85
N LEU A 332 17.68 -4.61 -3.85
CA LEU A 332 18.18 -5.82 -3.17
C LEU A 332 18.30 -7.02 -4.11
N LEU A 333 17.59 -7.03 -5.25
CA LEU A 333 17.73 -8.03 -6.30
C LEU A 333 19.19 -8.23 -6.73
N ARG A 334 20.01 -7.17 -6.69
CA ARG A 334 21.43 -7.22 -7.03
C ARG A 334 22.20 -8.30 -6.25
N ARG A 335 21.82 -8.56 -4.99
CA ARG A 335 22.41 -9.60 -4.13
C ARG A 335 22.29 -10.99 -4.76
N ASP A 336 21.15 -11.26 -5.40
CA ASP A 336 20.78 -12.59 -5.88
C ASP A 336 21.08 -12.81 -7.36
N LEU A 337 21.69 -11.83 -8.06
CA LEU A 337 22.06 -11.97 -9.48
C LEU A 337 22.88 -13.23 -9.78
N PRO A 338 23.92 -13.62 -9.01
CA PRO A 338 24.63 -14.87 -9.27
C PRO A 338 23.76 -16.13 -9.15
N LEU A 339 22.70 -16.09 -8.34
CA LEU A 339 21.72 -17.17 -8.25
C LEU A 339 20.76 -17.15 -9.44
N LEU A 340 20.29 -15.97 -9.84
CA LEU A 340 19.41 -15.79 -11.00
C LEU A 340 20.10 -16.18 -12.31
N THR A 341 21.40 -15.87 -12.48
CA THR A 341 22.18 -16.33 -13.64
C THR A 341 22.23 -17.85 -13.72
N ARG A 342 22.49 -18.54 -12.59
CA ARG A 342 22.46 -20.01 -12.55
C ARG A 342 21.05 -20.58 -12.75
N ALA A 343 20.01 -19.90 -12.27
CA ALA A 343 18.64 -20.31 -12.51
C ALA A 343 18.28 -20.22 -14.00
N ALA A 344 18.74 -19.16 -14.67
CA ALA A 344 18.53 -18.94 -16.10
C ALA A 344 19.21 -19.99 -17.00
N GLU A 345 20.19 -20.74 -16.49
CA GLU A 345 20.77 -21.90 -17.19
C GLU A 345 19.81 -23.10 -17.23
N LYS A 346 18.83 -23.16 -16.32
CA LYS A 346 17.89 -24.30 -16.17
C LYS A 346 16.50 -23.98 -16.69
N VAL A 347 16.00 -22.78 -16.43
CA VAL A 347 14.63 -22.36 -16.73
C VAL A 347 14.63 -20.96 -17.33
N ASP A 348 13.55 -20.60 -18.01
CA ASP A 348 13.39 -19.22 -18.47
C ASP A 348 13.10 -18.28 -17.28
N VAL A 349 13.89 -17.21 -17.18
CA VAL A 349 13.85 -16.25 -16.08
C VAL A 349 13.62 -14.85 -16.65
N GLY A 350 12.45 -14.29 -16.35
CA GLY A 350 12.12 -12.91 -16.66
C GLY A 350 12.49 -11.95 -15.52
N LEU A 351 13.18 -10.85 -15.82
CA LEU A 351 13.47 -9.78 -14.85
C LEU A 351 12.88 -8.46 -15.32
N GLY A 352 12.08 -7.86 -14.45
CA GLY A 352 11.38 -6.60 -14.65
C GLY A 352 11.76 -5.58 -13.58
N VAL A 353 12.08 -4.35 -14.01
CA VAL A 353 12.26 -3.21 -13.09
C VAL A 353 11.16 -2.18 -13.32
N SER A 354 10.48 -1.76 -12.27
CA SER A 354 9.51 -0.65 -12.35
C SER A 354 10.22 0.70 -12.17
N LEU A 355 10.22 1.53 -13.20
CA LEU A 355 10.86 2.85 -13.20
C LEU A 355 10.09 3.82 -14.11
N ALA A 356 9.35 4.75 -13.50
CA ALA A 356 8.51 5.73 -14.21
C ALA A 356 9.06 7.18 -14.20
N PHE A 357 10.12 7.42 -13.44
CA PHE A 357 10.66 8.76 -13.21
C PHE A 357 12.08 8.88 -13.77
N ALA A 358 12.36 9.96 -14.49
CA ALA A 358 13.69 10.24 -15.02
C ALA A 358 14.68 10.60 -13.90
N ASP A 359 15.98 10.30 -14.09
CA ASP A 359 17.06 10.74 -13.20
C ASP A 359 17.38 12.23 -13.40
N SER A 360 16.45 13.08 -12.96
CA SER A 360 16.58 14.54 -12.93
C SER A 360 16.17 15.06 -11.55
N PRO A 361 16.53 16.31 -11.17
CA PRO A 361 16.06 16.89 -9.91
C PRO A 361 14.54 16.83 -9.75
N ALA A 362 13.78 17.27 -10.75
CA ALA A 362 12.31 17.22 -10.74
C ALA A 362 11.77 15.78 -10.74
N GLY A 363 12.40 14.86 -11.48
CA GLY A 363 12.02 13.45 -11.49
C GLY A 363 12.23 12.77 -10.14
N LYS A 364 13.33 13.11 -9.42
CA LYS A 364 13.61 12.63 -8.06
C LYS A 364 12.62 13.20 -7.04
N GLU A 365 12.34 14.49 -7.13
CA GLU A 365 11.37 15.14 -6.25
C GLU A 365 9.99 14.52 -6.41
N LEU A 366 9.52 14.36 -7.65
CA LEU A 366 8.25 13.71 -7.95
C LEU A 366 8.23 12.24 -7.52
N GLN A 367 9.31 11.50 -7.75
CA GLN A 367 9.43 10.11 -7.29
C GLN A 367 9.35 10.01 -5.77
N HIS A 368 10.02 10.90 -5.05
CA HIS A 368 9.99 10.93 -3.59
C HIS A 368 8.59 11.32 -3.07
N ALA A 369 7.88 12.20 -3.76
CA ALA A 369 6.50 12.57 -3.41
C ALA A 369 5.51 11.42 -3.63
N VAL A 370 5.70 10.60 -4.68
CA VAL A 370 4.77 9.53 -5.08
C VAL A 370 5.11 8.17 -4.46
N GLU A 371 6.40 7.83 -4.31
CA GLU A 371 6.88 6.54 -3.83
C GLU A 371 8.13 6.69 -2.92
N PRO A 372 8.03 7.40 -1.77
CA PRO A 372 9.17 7.81 -0.94
C PRO A 372 10.02 6.65 -0.41
N GLY A 373 9.40 5.50 -0.11
CA GLY A 373 10.13 4.33 0.41
C GLY A 373 10.92 3.55 -0.65
N THR A 374 10.86 3.94 -1.93
CA THR A 374 11.52 3.21 -3.02
C THR A 374 12.89 3.80 -3.38
N PRO A 375 13.81 2.99 -3.92
CA PRO A 375 15.10 3.49 -4.42
C PRO A 375 14.95 4.56 -5.51
N SER A 376 15.87 5.53 -5.49
CA SER A 376 15.91 6.62 -6.46
C SER A 376 15.94 6.12 -7.92
N PRO A 377 15.52 6.95 -8.91
CA PRO A 377 15.64 6.61 -10.33
C PRO A 377 17.04 6.13 -10.72
N ARG A 378 18.07 6.82 -10.25
CA ARG A 378 19.48 6.45 -10.48
C ARG A 378 19.81 5.06 -9.96
N ALA A 379 19.38 4.75 -8.74
CA ALA A 379 19.64 3.45 -8.13
C ALA A 379 18.94 2.30 -8.89
N ARG A 380 17.75 2.55 -9.45
CA ARG A 380 17.05 1.60 -10.33
C ARG A 380 17.71 1.45 -11.70
N LEU A 381 18.24 2.53 -12.28
CA LEU A 381 19.08 2.45 -13.49
C LEU A 381 20.35 1.62 -13.24
N ASP A 382 20.99 1.80 -12.10
CA ASP A 382 22.18 1.00 -11.72
C ASP A 382 21.83 -0.48 -11.51
N LEU A 383 20.64 -0.80 -11.03
CA LEU A 383 20.15 -2.18 -10.98
C LEU A 383 19.98 -2.76 -12.39
N ILE A 384 19.38 -2.01 -13.33
CA ILE A 384 19.22 -2.45 -14.72
C ILE A 384 20.60 -2.75 -15.32
N ARG A 385 21.58 -1.85 -15.16
CA ARG A 385 22.96 -2.06 -15.60
C ARG A 385 23.57 -3.33 -14.99
N ALA A 386 23.35 -3.57 -13.70
CA ALA A 386 23.86 -4.75 -13.01
C ALA A 386 23.23 -6.05 -13.55
N ILE A 387 21.91 -6.06 -13.81
CA ILE A 387 21.22 -7.20 -14.43
C ILE A 387 21.83 -7.51 -15.80
N ARG A 388 22.04 -6.48 -16.63
CA ARG A 388 22.62 -6.63 -17.97
C ARG A 388 24.07 -7.06 -17.94
N ALA A 389 24.87 -6.54 -17.01
CA ALA A 389 26.25 -6.97 -16.79
C ALA A 389 26.34 -8.45 -16.37
N ALA A 390 25.31 -8.98 -15.73
CA ALA A 390 25.18 -10.41 -15.39
C ALA A 390 24.71 -11.28 -16.57
N GLY A 391 24.53 -10.70 -17.76
CA GLY A 391 24.10 -11.41 -18.98
C GLY A 391 22.59 -11.67 -19.08
N LEU A 392 21.79 -11.19 -18.12
CA LEU A 392 20.35 -11.47 -18.05
C LEU A 392 19.55 -10.39 -18.78
N PRO A 393 18.44 -10.71 -19.46
CA PRO A 393 17.55 -9.69 -20.02
C PRO A 393 16.88 -8.89 -18.89
N CYS A 394 16.52 -7.64 -19.18
CA CYS A 394 15.86 -6.76 -18.21
C CYS A 394 14.79 -5.95 -18.91
N GLY A 395 13.54 -6.37 -18.75
CA GLY A 395 12.40 -5.54 -19.11
C GLY A 395 12.22 -4.39 -18.13
N VAL A 396 11.73 -3.25 -18.60
CA VAL A 396 11.40 -2.12 -17.73
C VAL A 396 9.93 -1.77 -17.88
N MET A 397 9.26 -1.63 -16.75
CA MET A 397 7.89 -1.15 -16.72
C MET A 397 7.89 0.32 -16.30
N VAL A 398 7.64 1.20 -17.26
CA VAL A 398 7.39 2.62 -17.04
C VAL A 398 5.94 2.73 -16.56
N ALA A 399 5.76 2.42 -15.28
CA ALA A 399 4.47 2.47 -14.61
C ALA A 399 4.64 2.91 -13.15
N PRO A 400 3.79 3.82 -12.67
CA PRO A 400 2.69 4.46 -13.41
C PRO A 400 3.15 5.67 -14.23
N VAL A 401 2.67 5.81 -15.48
CA VAL A 401 2.68 7.11 -16.18
C VAL A 401 1.57 7.97 -15.59
N LEU A 402 1.96 9.12 -15.04
CA LEU A 402 1.10 10.07 -14.37
C LEU A 402 0.64 11.17 -15.35
N PRO A 403 -0.67 11.30 -15.63
CA PRO A 403 -1.20 12.35 -16.49
C PRO A 403 -0.68 13.75 -16.13
N TRP A 404 -0.19 14.49 -17.12
CA TRP A 404 0.45 15.81 -17.04
C TRP A 404 1.71 15.94 -16.17
N LEU A 405 2.15 14.87 -15.50
CA LEU A 405 3.32 14.88 -14.60
C LEU A 405 4.49 14.09 -15.16
N THR A 406 4.22 13.01 -15.88
CA THR A 406 5.28 12.17 -16.50
C THR A 406 4.91 11.72 -17.91
N ASP A 407 3.80 12.19 -18.47
CA ASP A 407 3.31 11.85 -19.82
C ASP A 407 3.72 12.86 -20.90
N TYR A 408 4.46 13.91 -20.52
CA TYR A 408 4.99 14.89 -21.46
C TYR A 408 6.25 14.36 -22.16
N LEU A 409 6.41 14.74 -23.43
CA LEU A 409 7.36 14.12 -24.36
C LEU A 409 8.80 14.16 -23.85
N ALA A 410 9.26 15.33 -23.38
CA ALA A 410 10.63 15.51 -22.90
C ALA A 410 11.00 14.64 -21.67
N HIS A 411 10.02 14.26 -20.84
CA HIS A 411 10.25 13.30 -19.75
C HIS A 411 10.37 11.88 -20.29
N LEU A 412 9.44 11.50 -21.16
CA LEU A 412 9.41 10.18 -21.77
C LEU A 412 10.68 9.91 -22.58
N GLU A 413 11.10 10.85 -23.44
CA GLU A 413 12.35 10.76 -24.21
C GLU A 413 13.56 10.58 -23.28
N ARG A 414 13.71 11.47 -22.29
CA ARG A 414 14.83 11.42 -21.33
C ARG A 414 14.86 10.11 -20.54
N LEU A 415 13.70 9.64 -20.10
CA LEU A 415 13.60 8.38 -19.38
C LEU A 415 13.99 7.23 -20.30
N LEU A 416 13.41 7.14 -21.49
CA LEU A 416 13.68 6.06 -22.44
C LEU A 416 15.15 6.05 -22.88
N ASP A 417 15.77 7.20 -23.14
CA ASP A 417 17.20 7.31 -23.43
C ASP A 417 18.04 6.72 -22.29
N ALA A 418 17.74 7.09 -21.04
CA ALA A 418 18.42 6.55 -19.88
C ALA A 418 18.22 5.03 -19.71
N LEU A 419 17.06 4.50 -20.10
CA LEU A 419 16.78 3.06 -20.09
C LEU A 419 17.58 2.32 -21.16
N VAL A 420 17.71 2.88 -22.37
CA VAL A 420 18.59 2.34 -23.43
C VAL A 420 20.03 2.33 -22.94
N ASP A 421 20.52 3.44 -22.37
CA ASP A 421 21.88 3.56 -21.83
C ASP A 421 22.15 2.58 -20.68
N ALA A 422 21.13 2.26 -19.88
CA ALA A 422 21.23 1.23 -18.84
C ALA A 422 21.20 -0.20 -19.39
N GLY A 423 20.82 -0.38 -20.66
CA GLY A 423 20.77 -1.65 -21.37
C GLY A 423 19.44 -2.39 -21.28
N ALA A 424 18.32 -1.69 -21.01
CA ALA A 424 16.99 -2.30 -20.99
C ALA A 424 16.71 -3.08 -22.28
N THR A 425 16.11 -4.27 -22.17
CA THR A 425 15.84 -5.16 -23.31
C THR A 425 14.44 -5.04 -23.88
N GLY A 426 13.59 -4.26 -23.22
CA GLY A 426 12.24 -3.93 -23.65
C GLY A 426 11.58 -3.00 -22.63
N VAL A 427 10.63 -2.20 -23.10
CA VAL A 427 9.88 -1.28 -22.23
C VAL A 427 8.37 -1.44 -22.44
N THR A 428 7.65 -1.52 -21.33
CA THR A 428 6.19 -1.41 -21.30
C THR A 428 5.81 -0.13 -20.57
N VAL A 429 4.90 0.63 -21.17
CA VAL A 429 4.44 1.91 -20.64
C VAL A 429 2.97 1.77 -20.27
N LEU A 430 2.64 1.97 -18.99
CA LEU A 430 1.27 1.85 -18.49
C LEU A 430 0.83 3.15 -17.80
N PRO A 431 -0.37 3.65 -18.10
CA PRO A 431 -0.94 4.75 -17.35
C PRO A 431 -1.19 4.33 -15.90
N LEU A 432 -1.22 5.32 -15.00
CA LEU A 432 -1.62 5.11 -13.61
C LEU A 432 -2.95 4.34 -13.54
N HIS A 433 -3.01 3.35 -12.65
CA HIS A 433 -4.21 2.58 -12.34
C HIS A 433 -4.68 2.92 -10.92
N LEU A 434 -5.87 3.50 -10.80
CA LEU A 434 -6.41 4.05 -9.53
C LEU A 434 -7.53 3.19 -8.96
N ARG A 435 -7.18 2.05 -8.38
CA ARG A 435 -8.15 1.19 -7.68
C ARG A 435 -8.71 1.88 -6.43
N PRO A 436 -9.95 1.54 -6.00
CA PRO A 436 -10.46 1.95 -4.69
C PRO A 436 -9.47 1.63 -3.57
N GLY A 437 -9.31 2.53 -2.60
CA GLY A 437 -8.27 2.49 -1.57
C GLY A 437 -7.03 3.29 -1.96
N ALA A 438 -6.45 3.04 -3.15
CA ALA A 438 -5.30 3.81 -3.63
C ALA A 438 -5.71 5.15 -4.26
N ARG A 439 -6.91 5.20 -4.86
CA ARG A 439 -7.46 6.38 -5.53
C ARG A 439 -7.62 7.56 -4.58
N GLU A 440 -8.16 7.34 -3.40
CA GLU A 440 -8.43 8.38 -2.42
C GLU A 440 -7.13 9.02 -1.92
N TRP A 441 -6.10 8.21 -1.72
CA TRP A 441 -4.76 8.67 -1.37
C TRP A 441 -4.10 9.46 -2.49
N TYR A 442 -4.10 8.89 -3.70
CA TYR A 442 -3.45 9.52 -4.83
C TYR A 442 -4.16 10.83 -5.20
N LEU A 443 -5.49 10.88 -5.19
CA LEU A 443 -6.24 12.12 -5.40
C LEU A 443 -6.01 13.11 -4.26
N GLY A 444 -5.88 12.65 -3.01
CA GLY A 444 -5.52 13.53 -1.89
C GLY A 444 -4.11 14.09 -2.01
N TRP A 445 -3.15 13.34 -2.56
CA TRP A 445 -1.83 13.84 -2.93
C TRP A 445 -1.92 14.82 -4.09
N LEU A 446 -2.64 14.47 -5.16
CA LEU A 446 -2.84 15.34 -6.31
C LEU A 446 -3.53 16.65 -5.93
N GLU A 447 -4.48 16.63 -5.00
CA GLU A 447 -5.15 17.83 -4.49
C GLU A 447 -4.22 18.77 -3.73
N ARG A 448 -3.22 18.24 -3.02
CA ARG A 448 -2.22 19.05 -2.28
C ARG A 448 -1.08 19.52 -3.17
N ASP A 449 -0.54 18.60 -3.96
CA ASP A 449 0.76 18.79 -4.60
C ASP A 449 0.59 19.25 -6.06
N HIS A 450 -0.55 18.91 -6.70
CA HIS A 450 -0.85 19.26 -8.10
C HIS A 450 -2.34 19.63 -8.33
N PRO A 451 -2.91 20.59 -7.58
CA PRO A 451 -4.36 20.85 -7.55
C PRO A 451 -4.97 21.19 -8.92
N HIS A 452 -4.19 21.82 -9.79
CA HIS A 452 -4.59 22.16 -11.16
C HIS A 452 -4.84 20.92 -12.04
N LEU A 453 -4.36 19.75 -11.65
CA LEU A 453 -4.54 18.49 -12.36
C LEU A 453 -5.76 17.70 -11.89
N VAL A 454 -6.33 18.02 -10.72
CA VAL A 454 -7.41 17.23 -10.09
C VAL A 454 -8.62 17.06 -11.01
N GLU A 455 -9.06 18.13 -11.65
CA GLU A 455 -10.18 18.07 -12.59
C GLU A 455 -9.86 17.21 -13.82
N GLY A 456 -8.62 17.31 -14.32
CA GLY A 456 -8.10 16.50 -15.41
C GLY A 456 -8.11 15.02 -15.06
N TYR A 457 -7.57 14.65 -13.90
CA TYR A 457 -7.61 13.28 -13.38
C TYR A 457 -9.05 12.81 -13.14
N GLY A 458 -9.93 13.67 -12.64
CA GLY A 458 -11.36 13.38 -12.48
C GLY A 458 -12.02 12.98 -13.80
N ARG A 459 -11.66 13.63 -14.91
CA ARG A 459 -12.10 13.25 -16.26
C ARG A 459 -11.44 11.95 -16.73
N VAL A 460 -10.11 11.83 -16.59
CA VAL A 460 -9.35 10.66 -17.03
C VAL A 460 -9.87 9.37 -16.35
N TYR A 461 -10.21 9.44 -15.07
CA TYR A 461 -10.62 8.30 -14.23
C TYR A 461 -12.12 8.32 -13.86
N ALA A 462 -12.97 8.98 -14.65
CA ALA A 462 -14.40 9.15 -14.34
C ALA A 462 -15.17 7.82 -14.23
N ARG A 463 -14.79 6.80 -15.01
CA ARG A 463 -15.53 5.54 -15.16
C ARG A 463 -15.00 4.38 -14.31
N GLY A 464 -13.93 4.58 -13.55
CA GLY A 464 -13.36 3.53 -12.70
C GLY A 464 -11.87 3.69 -12.45
N ALA A 465 -11.21 2.57 -12.21
CA ALA A 465 -9.78 2.53 -11.86
C ALA A 465 -8.85 2.75 -13.05
N TYR A 466 -9.27 2.34 -14.25
CA TYR A 466 -8.50 2.56 -15.47
C TYR A 466 -8.75 3.95 -16.04
N ALA A 467 -7.71 4.56 -16.60
CA ALA A 467 -7.82 5.75 -17.42
C ALA A 467 -8.77 5.48 -18.61
N HIS A 468 -9.59 6.44 -19.03
CA HIS A 468 -10.53 6.24 -20.13
C HIS A 468 -9.80 5.94 -21.46
N LYS A 469 -10.48 5.26 -22.38
CA LYS A 469 -9.92 4.79 -23.66
C LYS A 469 -9.16 5.89 -24.41
N GLY A 470 -9.77 7.07 -24.58
CA GLY A 470 -9.13 8.18 -25.29
C GLY A 470 -7.78 8.62 -24.72
N TYR A 471 -7.56 8.60 -23.40
CA TYR A 471 -6.27 8.95 -22.81
C TYR A 471 -5.24 7.84 -23.06
N ARG A 472 -5.67 6.57 -22.97
CA ARG A 472 -4.79 5.42 -23.25
C ARG A 472 -4.33 5.40 -24.71
N ASP A 473 -5.26 5.61 -25.64
CA ASP A 473 -4.95 5.69 -27.07
C ASP A 473 -3.98 6.85 -27.35
N TRP A 474 -4.26 8.04 -26.80
CA TRP A 474 -3.40 9.22 -26.93
C TRP A 474 -1.98 9.00 -26.38
N LEU A 475 -1.87 8.37 -25.20
CA LEU A 475 -0.57 8.06 -24.60
C LEU A 475 0.19 7.07 -25.49
N TRP A 476 -0.49 6.05 -26.01
CA TRP A 476 0.11 5.04 -26.86
C TRP A 476 0.63 5.62 -28.19
N GLU A 477 -0.16 6.46 -28.85
CA GLU A 477 0.25 7.14 -30.10
C GLU A 477 1.52 7.97 -29.94
N ARG A 478 1.76 8.52 -28.74
CA ARG A 478 2.97 9.31 -28.43
C ARG A 478 4.16 8.42 -28.08
N VAL A 479 3.93 7.35 -27.34
CA VAL A 479 4.99 6.49 -26.82
C VAL A 479 5.51 5.51 -27.87
N ARG A 480 4.62 4.95 -28.71
CA ARG A 480 5.01 3.92 -29.69
C ARG A 480 6.17 4.36 -30.60
N PRO A 481 6.15 5.53 -31.26
CA PRO A 481 7.27 5.97 -32.08
C PRO A 481 8.58 6.05 -31.29
N LEU A 482 8.54 6.54 -30.05
CA LEU A 482 9.73 6.64 -29.19
C LEU A 482 10.33 5.29 -28.84
N LEU A 483 9.49 4.28 -28.63
CA LEU A 483 9.91 2.90 -28.36
C LEU A 483 10.51 2.25 -29.61
N ASP A 484 9.87 2.43 -30.76
CA ASP A 484 10.30 1.86 -32.04
C ASP A 484 11.66 2.44 -32.47
N GLU A 485 11.82 3.76 -32.40
CA GLU A 485 13.08 4.46 -32.71
C GLU A 485 14.28 3.97 -31.86
N ARG A 486 14.00 3.55 -30.63
CA ARG A 486 15.02 3.08 -29.66
C ARG A 486 15.21 1.57 -29.66
N GLY A 487 14.49 0.83 -30.52
CA GLY A 487 14.50 -0.63 -30.51
C GLY A 487 14.01 -1.25 -29.20
N LEU A 488 13.27 -0.48 -28.39
CA LEU A 488 12.63 -0.93 -27.16
C LEU A 488 11.23 -1.51 -27.43
N GLY A 489 10.70 -1.26 -28.63
CA GLY A 489 9.56 -1.97 -29.20
C GLY A 489 9.96 -3.38 -29.59
N GLY A 490 9.36 -4.39 -28.95
CA GLY A 490 9.66 -5.80 -29.22
C GLY A 490 8.42 -6.66 -29.02
N ALA A 491 7.85 -7.11 -30.15
CA ALA A 491 6.80 -8.12 -30.27
C ALA A 491 5.70 -8.04 -29.21
N ALA A 492 5.01 -6.89 -29.20
CA ALA A 492 3.65 -6.80 -28.75
C ALA A 492 2.81 -7.96 -29.33
N MET A 493 2.13 -8.72 -28.48
CA MET A 493 1.07 -9.63 -28.93
C MET A 493 -0.10 -8.76 -29.43
N HIS A 494 0.01 -8.23 -30.65
CA HIS A 494 -1.19 -8.03 -31.44
C HIS A 494 -1.76 -9.43 -31.69
N ARG A 495 -2.87 -9.78 -31.05
CA ARG A 495 -3.71 -10.89 -31.54
C ARG A 495 -4.03 -10.59 -33.01
N ALA A 496 -3.42 -11.35 -33.90
CA ALA A 496 -3.91 -11.55 -35.25
C ALA A 496 -5.23 -12.33 -35.13
N GLY A 497 -6.34 -11.64 -35.38
CA GLY A 497 -7.69 -12.17 -35.20
C GLY A 497 -8.69 -11.06 -34.93
N ALA A 498 -8.68 -10.01 -35.76
CA ALA A 498 -9.76 -9.05 -35.80
C ALA A 498 -10.90 -9.65 -36.60
N ASP A 499 -11.79 -10.36 -35.91
CA ASP A 499 -13.22 -10.19 -36.16
C ASP A 499 -14.01 -10.54 -34.90
N GLN A 500 -14.94 -9.64 -34.55
CA GLN A 500 -15.79 -9.60 -33.34
C GLN A 500 -15.19 -8.94 -32.08
N GLY A 501 -15.52 -7.66 -31.91
CA GLY A 501 -15.83 -7.06 -30.61
C GLY A 501 -14.67 -6.73 -29.65
N ASP A 502 -14.30 -5.45 -29.64
CA ASP A 502 -14.05 -4.66 -28.42
C ASP A 502 -13.15 -5.28 -27.32
N GLN A 503 -11.84 -4.96 -27.32
CA GLN A 503 -10.95 -4.96 -26.15
C GLN A 503 -9.51 -4.54 -26.55
N HIS A 504 -9.13 -3.28 -26.31
CA HIS A 504 -7.70 -2.95 -26.12
C HIS A 504 -7.35 -3.26 -24.67
N ALA A 505 -6.94 -4.52 -24.46
CA ALA A 505 -6.49 -5.11 -23.20
C ALA A 505 -5.08 -4.64 -22.82
N GLU A 506 -4.79 -4.50 -21.53
CA GLU A 506 -3.42 -4.46 -21.01
C GLU A 506 -2.72 -5.76 -21.43
N GLY A 507 -1.69 -5.69 -22.28
CA GLY A 507 -1.17 -6.90 -22.91
C GLY A 507 0.25 -6.86 -23.46
N ASP A 508 0.87 -5.69 -23.61
CA ASP A 508 2.26 -5.63 -24.06
C ASP A 508 3.20 -5.62 -22.87
N TYR A 509 3.95 -6.69 -22.74
CA TYR A 509 4.91 -6.89 -21.68
C TYR A 509 6.33 -6.84 -22.23
N PRO A 510 7.31 -6.26 -21.50
CA PRO A 510 8.60 -5.99 -22.09
C PRO A 510 9.35 -7.30 -22.31
N ARG A 511 10.09 -7.40 -23.42
CA ARG A 511 10.93 -8.56 -23.72
C ARG A 511 11.88 -8.85 -22.55
N GLY A 512 11.76 -10.07 -22.02
CA GLY A 512 12.55 -10.53 -20.88
C GLY A 512 11.98 -10.17 -19.51
N ALA A 513 10.77 -9.59 -19.41
CA ALA A 513 10.09 -9.38 -18.14
C ALA A 513 9.31 -10.62 -17.65
N PHE A 514 8.98 -11.54 -18.56
CA PHE A 514 8.25 -12.78 -18.25
C PHE A 514 9.01 -13.99 -18.77
N GLY A 515 9.20 -15.00 -17.91
CA GLY A 515 9.69 -16.32 -18.31
C GLY A 515 8.57 -17.10 -19.00
N GLY A 516 8.91 -17.86 -20.04
CA GLY A 516 8.02 -18.74 -20.81
C GLY A 516 7.38 -18.11 -22.05
N VAL A 517 7.59 -16.81 -22.30
CA VAL A 517 7.06 -16.13 -23.50
C VAL A 517 8.15 -16.11 -24.58
N ARG A 518 8.21 -17.16 -25.42
CA ARG A 518 9.12 -17.19 -26.58
C ARG A 518 8.68 -16.16 -27.63
N ALA A 519 9.66 -15.48 -28.24
CA ALA A 519 9.46 -14.44 -29.24
C ALA A 519 8.81 -14.91 -30.57
N ASP A 520 8.59 -16.23 -30.74
CA ASP A 520 8.06 -16.85 -31.97
C ASP A 520 6.61 -17.36 -31.84
N GLY A 521 5.96 -17.19 -30.68
CA GLY A 521 4.57 -17.60 -30.50
C GLY A 521 4.33 -19.12 -30.39
N THR A 522 5.37 -19.96 -30.28
CA THR A 522 5.22 -21.42 -30.22
C THR A 522 5.20 -21.99 -28.79
N GLY A 523 4.60 -21.26 -27.85
CA GLY A 523 4.58 -21.57 -26.42
C GLY A 523 3.19 -21.67 -25.81
N ALA A 524 2.24 -22.32 -26.48
CA ALA A 524 1.05 -22.84 -25.81
C ALA A 524 0.62 -24.11 -26.54
N ALA A 525 0.61 -25.23 -25.80
CA ALA A 525 -0.01 -26.45 -26.24
C ALA A 525 -1.44 -26.16 -26.71
N SER A 526 -1.72 -26.54 -27.96
CA SER A 526 -3.05 -26.69 -28.50
C SER A 526 -3.95 -27.41 -27.50
N LEU A 527 -5.00 -26.74 -27.06
CA LEU A 527 -6.23 -27.38 -26.62
C LEU A 527 -7.41 -26.72 -27.34
N ALA A 528 -7.45 -26.95 -28.65
CA ALA A 528 -8.74 -27.15 -29.30
C ALA A 528 -9.29 -28.47 -28.76
N GLY A 529 -10.20 -28.39 -27.81
CA GLY A 529 -10.82 -29.53 -27.14
C GLY A 529 -12.25 -29.17 -26.75
N ASP A 530 -13.12 -29.34 -27.72
CA ASP A 530 -14.58 -29.33 -27.64
C ASP A 530 -15.09 -30.20 -26.47
N VAL A 531 -15.76 -29.62 -25.47
CA VAL A 531 -16.72 -30.34 -24.61
C VAL A 531 -17.79 -29.37 -24.10
N GLY A 532 -18.96 -29.42 -24.74
CA GLY A 532 -20.21 -29.79 -24.07
C GLY A 532 -20.81 -28.81 -23.05
N SER A 533 -21.96 -28.27 -23.46
CA SER A 533 -23.07 -27.80 -22.64
C SER A 533 -23.44 -28.70 -21.43
N GLU A 534 -24.22 -28.10 -20.50
CA GLU A 534 -24.94 -28.71 -19.36
C GLU A 534 -24.09 -28.82 -18.07
N THR A 535 -24.50 -28.44 -16.87
CA THR A 535 -25.83 -28.23 -16.26
C THR A 535 -25.70 -27.35 -15.01
N LEU A 536 -26.85 -26.80 -14.59
CA LEU A 536 -27.13 -26.10 -13.33
C LEU A 536 -26.72 -26.89 -12.07
N PHE A 537 -26.08 -26.23 -11.09
CA PHE A 537 -26.55 -25.97 -9.72
C PHE A 537 -25.45 -25.32 -8.88
#